data_AF-A0A318XJR2-F1
#
_entry.id   AF-A0A318XJR2-F1
#
_cell.length_a   1.000
_cell.length_b   1.000
_cell.length_c   1.000
_cell.angle_alpha   90.00
_cell.angle_beta   90.00
_cell.angle_gamma   90.00
#
_symmetry.space_group_name_H-M   'P 1'
#
loop_
_entity.id
_entity.type
_entity.pdbx_description
1 polymer ?
#
loop_
_entity_poly.entity_id
_entity_poly.type
_entity_poly.pdbx_seq_one_letter_code
_entity_poly.pdbx_strand_id
1 'polypeptide(L)'
;MYNYKAKTAAGTTVTGSFEAADRSMVVELIKEKGYYPLSIEDKTAKGVEINLGGGKKIKPKELAVLCRQFHTMLDAGVTVIGCLDMLKQQTENKTLKEAVAAVYDEVQKGKTLSESMQALPKVFPALMVSMIEVGEVGGTLEAVLERLAIQYEKDNKIKSKVSTAMVYPAVIGCIALVMVVFMLVFIVPTFVGMIESTGGVMPTPTKILLFVSGLLTNPVFIICAIAAIILLRLGFKRFKSTEGGKYFIDRLIYRMPLVGPNIKKILAASFTRTLSTLLSSGVSLIQSLEVVDRVVNNQVVSRGLAEVREDIKTGSNLAAPLERMGIFPLMVTQMISVGEEAGSLDAIMEKVADFYDEEVETSISKLLAMLEPLMMMVLAVIVGFIVIAMIMPTFTMNQGAGQ
;
A
#
# COMPACT_ATOMS: atom_id res chain seq x y z
N MET A 1 -4.43 16.80 35.75
CA MET A 1 -3.15 16.72 36.49
C MET A 1 -2.20 17.77 35.91
N TYR A 2 -1.56 18.58 36.76
CA TYR A 2 -0.70 19.71 36.36
C TYR A 2 0.72 19.50 36.87
N ASN A 3 1.71 19.71 36.00
CA ASN A 3 3.11 19.79 36.41
C ASN A 3 3.46 21.25 36.69
N TYR A 4 4.29 21.51 37.70
CA TYR A 4 4.74 22.85 38.01
C TYR A 4 6.25 22.92 38.23
N LYS A 5 6.80 24.09 37.91
CA LYS A 5 8.11 24.54 38.38
C LYS A 5 7.89 25.79 39.23
N ALA A 6 8.44 25.80 40.44
CA ALA A 6 8.35 26.95 41.35
C ALA A 6 9.72 27.22 41.99
N LYS A 7 9.91 28.42 42.54
CA LYS A 7 11.13 28.84 43.22
C LYS A 7 10.87 28.98 44.71
N THR A 8 11.75 28.44 45.53
CA THR A 8 11.71 28.66 46.99
C THR A 8 12.19 30.06 47.34
N ALA A 9 11.93 30.54 48.56
CA ALA A 9 12.48 31.81 49.07
C ALA A 9 14.02 31.82 49.08
N ALA A 10 14.67 30.67 49.20
CA ALA A 10 16.12 30.51 49.11
C ALA A 10 16.66 30.51 47.66
N GLY A 11 15.79 30.66 46.67
CA GLY A 11 16.14 30.78 45.26
C GLY A 11 16.35 29.46 44.52
N THR A 12 16.14 28.31 45.15
CA THR A 12 16.22 26.98 44.51
C THR A 12 14.93 26.68 43.74
N THR A 13 15.08 26.06 42.56
CA THR A 13 13.93 25.67 41.73
C THR A 13 13.47 24.27 42.13
N VAL A 14 12.18 24.11 42.40
CA VAL A 14 11.53 22.85 42.74
C VAL A 14 10.48 22.51 41.68
N THR A 15 10.41 21.23 41.33
CA THR A 15 9.47 20.71 40.33
C THR A 15 8.60 19.63 40.92
N GLY A 16 7.30 19.63 40.60
CA GLY A 16 6.37 18.64 41.10
C GLY A 16 5.10 18.56 40.27
N SER A 17 4.12 17.79 40.75
CA SER A 17 2.82 17.66 40.11
C SER A 17 1.69 17.75 41.14
N PHE A 18 0.60 18.41 40.77
CA PHE A 18 -0.64 18.45 41.56
C PHE A 18 -1.81 17.96 40.71
N GLU A 19 -2.78 17.35 41.38
CA GLU A 19 -4.07 17.03 40.80
C GLU A 19 -5.07 18.10 41.29
N ALA A 20 -5.64 18.84 40.34
CA ALA A 20 -6.52 19.97 40.62
C ALA A 20 -7.50 20.13 39.45
N ALA A 21 -8.63 20.79 39.71
CA ALA A 21 -9.66 21.02 38.69
C ALA A 21 -9.24 22.10 37.68
N ASP A 22 -8.53 23.14 38.12
CA ASP A 22 -8.10 24.26 37.29
C ASP A 22 -6.70 24.77 37.65
N ARG A 23 -6.11 25.56 36.75
CA ARG A 23 -4.77 26.15 36.91
C ARG A 23 -4.68 27.11 38.09
N SER A 24 -5.76 27.82 38.44
CA SER A 24 -5.77 28.80 39.53
C SER A 24 -5.62 28.10 40.89
N MET A 25 -6.28 26.96 41.05
CA MET A 25 -6.16 26.10 42.23
C MET A 25 -4.73 25.56 42.42
N VAL A 26 -4.02 25.25 41.32
CA VAL A 26 -2.60 24.87 41.38
C VAL A 26 -1.70 26.03 41.81
N VAL A 27 -2.00 27.26 41.37
CA VAL A 27 -1.27 28.46 41.81
C VAL A 27 -1.41 28.67 43.32
N GLU A 28 -2.61 28.49 43.86
CA GLU A 28 -2.87 28.62 45.29
C GLU A 28 -2.12 27.56 46.11
N LEU A 29 -2.16 26.29 45.69
CA LEU A 29 -1.43 25.20 46.35
C LEU A 29 0.09 25.41 46.35
N ILE A 30 0.65 26.01 45.29
CA ILE A 30 2.09 26.34 45.21
C ILE A 30 2.42 27.48 46.18
N LYS A 31 1.56 28.51 46.28
CA LYS A 31 1.74 29.64 47.20
C LYS A 31 1.59 29.23 48.66
N GLU A 32 0.67 28.32 48.97
CA GLU A 32 0.46 27.79 50.33
C GLU A 32 1.71 27.07 50.86
N LYS A 33 2.49 26.43 49.97
CA LYS A 33 3.79 25.83 50.29
C LYS A 33 4.95 26.85 50.37
N GLY A 34 4.67 28.15 50.28
CA GLY A 34 5.67 29.21 50.31
C GLY A 34 6.56 29.28 49.07
N TYR A 35 6.12 28.71 47.95
CA TYR A 35 6.85 28.73 46.69
C TYR A 35 6.28 29.77 45.72
N TYR A 36 7.14 30.31 44.88
CA TYR A 36 6.79 31.25 43.82
C TYR A 36 6.65 30.50 42.48
N PRO A 37 5.46 30.41 41.87
CA PRO A 37 5.27 29.67 40.63
C PRO A 37 6.04 30.32 39.47
N LEU A 38 6.80 29.52 38.73
CA LEU A 38 7.54 29.94 37.53
C LEU A 38 6.85 29.42 36.26
N SER A 39 6.37 28.19 36.29
CA SER A 39 5.65 27.55 35.17
C SER A 39 4.64 26.55 35.73
N ILE A 40 3.45 26.51 35.13
CA ILE A 40 2.43 25.49 35.39
C ILE A 40 1.97 24.99 34.02
N GLU A 41 2.24 23.71 33.77
CA GLU A 41 1.91 23.01 32.53
C GLU A 41 0.77 22.02 32.81
N ASP A 42 -0.32 22.18 32.09
CA ASP A 42 -1.45 21.26 32.16
C ASP A 42 -1.17 20.03 31.29
N LYS A 43 -1.08 18.84 31.92
CA LYS A 43 -0.92 17.58 31.17
C LYS A 43 -2.21 17.15 30.47
N THR A 44 -3.36 17.63 30.95
CA THR A 44 -4.70 17.38 30.40
C THR A 44 -5.01 18.32 29.23
N ALA A 45 -4.39 19.52 29.18
CA ALA A 45 -4.44 20.42 28.02
C ALA A 45 -3.36 20.14 26.97
N LYS A 46 -3.00 18.86 26.75
CA LYS A 46 -2.78 18.44 25.37
C LYS A 46 -4.17 18.44 24.72
N GLY A 47 -4.59 19.63 24.31
CA GLY A 47 -5.60 19.76 23.28
C GLY A 47 -5.25 18.78 22.18
N VAL A 48 -6.29 18.13 21.64
CA VAL A 48 -6.17 17.26 20.49
C VAL A 48 -5.55 18.09 19.37
N GLU A 49 -4.22 18.15 19.33
CA GLU A 49 -3.49 18.49 18.13
C GLU A 49 -3.79 17.33 17.20
N ILE A 50 -4.86 17.52 16.45
CA ILE A 50 -5.29 16.67 15.36
C ILE A 50 -4.13 16.69 14.36
N ASN A 51 -3.16 15.81 14.57
CA ASN A 51 -2.08 15.54 13.64
C ASN A 51 -2.60 14.55 12.57
N LEU A 52 -3.76 14.87 11.97
CA LEU A 52 -4.38 14.10 10.88
C LEU A 52 -3.55 14.17 9.58
N GLY A 53 -2.47 14.95 9.57
CA GLY A 53 -1.46 14.96 8.52
C GLY A 53 -0.57 13.71 8.46
N GLY A 54 -0.60 12.80 9.46
CA GLY A 54 0.31 11.66 9.56
C GLY A 54 -0.31 10.26 9.38
N GLY A 55 -1.63 10.13 9.22
CA GLY A 55 -2.34 8.84 9.26
C GLY A 55 -1.81 7.81 8.26
N LYS A 56 -1.58 6.57 8.72
CA LYS A 56 -1.28 5.42 7.85
C LYS A 56 -2.51 5.10 7.01
N LYS A 57 -2.31 4.72 5.74
CA LYS A 57 -3.38 4.17 4.90
C LYS A 57 -3.99 2.93 5.59
N ILE A 58 -5.32 2.90 5.65
CA ILE A 58 -6.10 1.81 6.24
C ILE A 58 -6.12 0.62 5.29
N LYS A 59 -6.16 -0.60 5.83
CA LYS A 59 -6.20 -1.83 5.01
C LYS A 59 -7.62 -2.03 4.44
N PRO A 60 -7.78 -2.60 3.23
CA PRO A 60 -9.10 -2.89 2.68
C PRO A 60 -9.99 -3.72 3.61
N LYS A 61 -9.43 -4.70 4.34
CA LYS A 61 -10.14 -5.48 5.36
C LYS A 61 -10.85 -4.61 6.40
N GLU A 62 -10.20 -3.55 6.88
CA GLU A 62 -10.73 -2.70 7.94
C GLU A 62 -11.85 -1.79 7.40
N LEU A 63 -11.70 -1.28 6.17
CA LEU A 63 -12.77 -0.55 5.48
C LEU A 63 -13.97 -1.44 5.16
N ALA A 64 -13.74 -2.68 4.74
CA ALA A 64 -14.78 -3.67 4.50
C ALA A 64 -15.62 -3.93 5.76
N VAL A 65 -14.96 -4.20 6.89
CA VAL A 65 -15.64 -4.43 8.18
C VAL A 65 -16.42 -3.18 8.62
N LEU A 66 -15.81 -1.99 8.51
CA LEU A 66 -16.48 -0.73 8.82
C LEU A 66 -17.76 -0.55 7.99
N CYS A 67 -17.67 -0.70 6.66
CA CYS A 67 -18.82 -0.55 5.75
C CYS A 67 -19.90 -1.59 6.05
N ARG A 68 -19.51 -2.85 6.29
CA ARG A 68 -20.44 -3.94 6.59
C ARG A 68 -21.20 -3.68 7.89
N GLN A 69 -20.49 -3.31 8.96
CA GLN A 69 -21.11 -2.97 10.25
C GLN A 69 -22.03 -1.75 10.13
N PHE A 70 -21.59 -0.72 9.40
CA PHE A 70 -22.40 0.47 9.18
C PHE A 70 -23.68 0.15 8.42
N HIS A 71 -23.59 -0.59 7.32
CA HIS A 71 -24.74 -1.06 6.56
C HIS A 71 -25.71 -1.86 7.45
N THR A 72 -25.23 -2.87 8.20
CA THR A 72 -26.08 -3.69 9.07
C THR A 72 -26.82 -2.88 10.13
N MET A 73 -26.19 -1.84 10.70
CA MET A 73 -26.85 -0.99 11.68
C MET A 73 -27.87 -0.03 11.05
N LEU A 74 -27.55 0.54 9.88
CA LEU A 74 -28.47 1.40 9.15
C LEU A 74 -29.71 0.63 8.66
N ASP A 75 -29.51 -0.59 8.13
CA ASP A 75 -30.59 -1.50 7.73
C ASP A 75 -31.48 -1.88 8.93
N ALA A 76 -30.88 -2.02 10.12
CA ALA A 76 -31.63 -2.19 11.37
C ALA A 76 -32.33 -0.91 11.88
N GLY A 77 -32.30 0.19 11.12
CA GLY A 77 -32.99 1.45 11.43
C GLY A 77 -32.24 2.37 12.40
N VAL A 78 -30.96 2.10 12.71
CA VAL A 78 -30.15 2.98 13.56
C VAL A 78 -29.78 4.24 12.78
N THR A 79 -29.87 5.41 13.41
CA THR A 79 -29.48 6.67 12.76
C THR A 79 -27.99 6.71 12.41
N VAL A 80 -27.60 7.51 11.41
CA VAL A 80 -26.19 7.70 11.00
C VAL A 80 -25.30 8.07 12.20
N ILE A 81 -25.74 8.99 13.04
CA ILE A 81 -25.01 9.42 14.25
C ILE A 81 -24.89 8.26 15.25
N GLY A 82 -25.96 7.49 15.45
CA GLY A 82 -25.93 6.30 16.32
C GLY A 82 -24.99 5.22 15.81
N CYS A 83 -24.97 4.97 14.51
CA CYS A 83 -24.03 4.06 13.87
C CYS A 83 -22.58 4.51 14.09
N LEU A 84 -22.27 5.78 13.84
CA LEU A 84 -20.94 6.35 14.02
C LEU A 84 -20.45 6.24 15.47
N ASP A 85 -21.31 6.47 16.47
CA ASP A 85 -20.95 6.30 17.88
C ASP A 85 -20.60 4.84 18.20
N MET A 86 -21.37 3.90 17.67
CA MET A 86 -21.12 2.47 17.87
C MET A 86 -19.83 2.01 17.16
N LEU A 87 -19.61 2.46 15.92
CA LEU A 87 -18.39 2.18 15.15
C LEU A 87 -17.14 2.74 15.84
N LYS A 88 -17.22 3.95 16.43
CA LYS A 88 -16.14 4.54 17.22
C LYS A 88 -15.75 3.64 18.40
N GLN A 89 -16.72 2.99 19.04
CA GLN A 89 -16.48 2.11 20.18
C GLN A 89 -15.89 0.75 19.73
N GLN A 90 -16.42 0.17 18.66
CA GLN A 90 -16.09 -1.18 18.18
C GLN A 90 -14.85 -1.25 17.28
N THR A 91 -14.40 -0.15 16.69
CA THR A 91 -13.24 -0.15 15.80
C THR A 91 -11.94 -0.46 16.57
N GLU A 92 -11.26 -1.54 16.21
CA GLU A 92 -10.00 -1.94 16.86
C GLU A 92 -8.78 -1.12 16.38
N ASN A 93 -8.76 -0.76 15.09
CA ASN A 93 -7.65 0.01 14.52
C ASN A 93 -7.68 1.45 15.06
N LYS A 94 -6.63 1.85 15.79
CA LYS A 94 -6.53 3.17 16.42
C LYS A 94 -6.70 4.33 15.44
N THR A 95 -6.05 4.27 14.28
CA THR A 95 -6.13 5.33 13.27
C THR A 95 -7.53 5.43 12.66
N LEU A 96 -8.17 4.29 12.39
CA LEU A 96 -9.54 4.28 11.88
C LEU A 96 -10.52 4.75 12.95
N LYS A 97 -10.34 4.34 14.21
CA LYS A 97 -11.16 4.75 15.36
C LYS A 97 -11.12 6.26 15.57
N GLU A 98 -9.92 6.85 15.54
CA GLU A 98 -9.74 8.30 15.61
C GLU A 98 -10.42 9.04 14.46
N ALA A 99 -10.34 8.49 13.24
CA ALA A 99 -11.00 9.07 12.08
C ALA A 99 -12.54 8.98 12.17
N VAL A 100 -13.08 7.84 12.61
CA VAL A 100 -14.53 7.67 12.83
C VAL A 100 -15.02 8.59 13.95
N ALA A 101 -14.24 8.77 15.02
CA ALA A 101 -14.56 9.73 16.08
C ALA A 101 -14.60 11.18 15.55
N ALA A 102 -13.61 11.57 14.74
CA ALA A 102 -13.59 12.89 14.12
C ALA A 102 -14.79 13.10 13.19
N VAL A 103 -15.16 12.08 12.40
CA VAL A 103 -16.36 12.13 11.55
C VAL A 103 -17.63 12.24 12.39
N TYR A 104 -17.74 11.47 13.48
CA TYR A 104 -18.87 11.56 14.42
C TYR A 104 -19.04 13.00 14.95
N ASP A 105 -17.95 13.61 15.42
CA ASP A 105 -17.99 14.97 15.98
C ASP A 105 -18.40 16.02 14.94
N GLU A 106 -17.94 15.89 13.70
CA GLU A 106 -18.27 16.83 12.61
C GLU A 106 -19.72 16.67 12.12
N VAL A 107 -20.21 15.43 12.01
CA VAL A 107 -21.61 15.16 11.66
C VAL A 107 -22.54 15.67 12.77
N GLN A 108 -22.15 15.52 14.04
CA GLN A 108 -22.91 16.08 15.17
C GLN A 108 -22.97 17.62 15.14
N LYS A 109 -21.96 18.28 14.55
CA LYS A 109 -21.94 19.74 14.32
C LYS A 109 -22.76 20.15 13.08
N GLY A 110 -23.37 19.20 12.36
CA GLY A 110 -24.26 19.46 11.23
C GLY A 110 -23.61 19.39 9.86
N LYS A 111 -22.35 18.92 9.73
CA LYS A 111 -21.77 18.60 8.42
C LYS A 111 -22.34 17.29 7.88
N THR A 112 -22.30 17.11 6.57
CA THR A 112 -22.65 15.81 5.97
C THR A 112 -21.57 14.76 6.27
N LEU A 113 -21.92 13.48 6.17
CA LEU A 113 -21.02 12.35 6.33
C LEU A 113 -19.91 12.39 5.28
N SER A 114 -20.27 12.65 4.02
CA SER A 114 -19.34 12.75 2.89
C SER A 114 -18.33 13.89 3.08
N GLU A 115 -18.77 15.09 3.46
CA GLU A 115 -17.88 16.23 3.75
C GLU A 115 -16.91 15.92 4.89
N SER A 116 -17.42 15.30 5.96
CA SER A 116 -16.63 14.93 7.13
C SER A 116 -15.57 13.88 6.80
N MET A 117 -15.91 12.89 5.96
CA MET A 117 -14.96 11.88 5.49
C MET A 117 -13.95 12.45 4.49
N GLN A 118 -14.35 13.41 3.65
CA GLN A 118 -13.49 14.04 2.65
C GLN A 118 -12.30 14.77 3.28
N ALA A 119 -12.47 15.31 4.50
CA ALA A 119 -11.40 15.95 5.27
C ALA A 119 -10.25 14.97 5.62
N LEU A 120 -10.49 13.65 5.51
CA LEU A 120 -9.56 12.60 5.95
C LEU A 120 -9.18 11.63 4.80
N PRO A 121 -8.61 12.14 3.69
CA PRO A 121 -8.40 11.36 2.45
C PRO A 121 -7.37 10.24 2.56
N LYS A 122 -6.58 10.20 3.65
CA LYS A 122 -5.65 9.11 3.95
C LYS A 122 -6.36 7.87 4.51
N VAL A 123 -7.50 8.08 5.15
CA VAL A 123 -8.31 7.05 5.80
C VAL A 123 -9.47 6.65 4.91
N PHE A 124 -10.23 7.62 4.41
CA PHE A 124 -11.38 7.38 3.53
C PHE A 124 -10.99 7.62 2.06
N PRO A 125 -10.95 6.57 1.23
CA PRO A 125 -10.61 6.71 -0.19
C PRO A 125 -11.67 7.50 -0.96
N ALA A 126 -11.27 8.11 -2.08
CA ALA A 126 -12.16 8.92 -2.92
C ALA A 126 -13.43 8.17 -3.37
N LEU A 127 -13.31 6.88 -3.69
CA LEU A 127 -14.45 6.02 -4.04
C LEU A 127 -15.51 5.99 -2.94
N MET A 128 -15.09 5.80 -1.69
CA MET A 128 -15.98 5.75 -0.53
C MET A 128 -16.68 7.09 -0.32
N VAL A 129 -15.92 8.18 -0.35
CA VAL A 129 -16.47 9.54 -0.16
C VAL A 129 -17.52 9.85 -1.22
N SER A 130 -17.22 9.62 -2.51
CA SER A 130 -18.14 9.93 -3.60
C SER A 130 -19.38 9.04 -3.61
N MET A 131 -19.26 7.76 -3.25
CA MET A 131 -20.44 6.91 -3.12
C MET A 131 -21.33 7.33 -1.95
N ILE A 132 -20.73 7.65 -0.80
CA ILE A 132 -21.47 8.13 0.37
C ILE A 132 -22.17 9.45 0.07
N GLU A 133 -21.52 10.37 -0.64
CA GLU A 133 -22.12 11.63 -1.09
C GLU A 133 -23.39 11.38 -1.91
N VAL A 134 -23.34 10.47 -2.89
CA VAL A 134 -24.52 10.11 -3.69
C VAL A 134 -25.58 9.40 -2.86
N GLY A 135 -25.18 8.53 -1.93
CA GLY A 135 -26.11 7.86 -1.00
C GLY A 135 -26.78 8.82 -0.02
N GLU A 136 -26.09 9.86 0.43
CA GLU A 136 -26.64 10.91 1.28
C GLU A 136 -27.65 11.78 0.53
N VAL A 137 -27.29 12.25 -0.66
CA VAL A 137 -28.18 13.08 -1.49
C VAL A 137 -29.39 12.29 -1.97
N GLY A 138 -29.19 11.02 -2.34
CA GLY A 138 -30.23 10.13 -2.85
C GLY A 138 -31.05 9.41 -1.77
N GLY A 139 -30.68 9.53 -0.49
CA GLY A 139 -31.33 8.79 0.60
C GLY A 139 -31.13 7.27 0.53
N THR A 140 -30.12 6.79 -0.19
CA THR A 140 -29.82 5.37 -0.45
C THR A 140 -28.51 4.92 0.21
N LEU A 141 -28.14 5.55 1.33
CA LEU A 141 -26.89 5.30 2.05
C LEU A 141 -26.71 3.82 2.44
N GLU A 142 -27.81 3.13 2.78
CA GLU A 142 -27.82 1.71 3.12
C GLU A 142 -27.28 0.84 1.97
N ALA A 143 -27.84 0.98 0.77
CA ALA A 143 -27.42 0.24 -0.43
C ALA A 143 -25.99 0.61 -0.86
N VAL A 144 -25.61 1.89 -0.70
CA VAL A 144 -24.24 2.35 -0.97
C VAL A 144 -23.23 1.67 -0.04
N LEU A 145 -23.51 1.60 1.25
CA LEU A 145 -22.61 0.98 2.22
C LEU A 145 -22.48 -0.53 2.01
N GLU A 146 -23.55 -1.21 1.60
CA GLU A 146 -23.50 -2.62 1.21
C GLU A 146 -22.52 -2.82 0.04
N ARG A 147 -22.64 -1.99 -1.01
CA ARG A 147 -21.76 -2.08 -2.18
C ARG A 147 -20.32 -1.76 -1.85
N LEU A 148 -20.08 -0.77 -1.00
CA LEU A 148 -18.74 -0.47 -0.50
C LEU A 148 -18.16 -1.64 0.30
N ALA A 149 -18.97 -2.30 1.13
CA ALA A 149 -18.54 -3.49 1.86
C ALA A 149 -18.11 -4.60 0.90
N ILE A 150 -18.95 -4.94 -0.09
CA ILE A 150 -18.64 -5.95 -1.11
C ILE A 150 -17.37 -5.58 -1.89
N GLN A 151 -17.21 -4.32 -2.28
CA GLN A 151 -16.03 -3.85 -3.00
C GLN A 151 -14.75 -4.04 -2.18
N TYR A 152 -14.73 -3.57 -0.93
CA TYR A 152 -13.53 -3.70 -0.09
C TYR A 152 -13.28 -5.15 0.37
N GLU A 153 -14.31 -6.00 0.45
CA GLU A 153 -14.17 -7.45 0.64
C GLU A 153 -13.44 -8.09 -0.55
N LYS A 154 -13.83 -7.75 -1.79
CA LYS A 154 -13.14 -8.21 -3.02
C LYS A 154 -11.69 -7.72 -3.06
N ASP A 155 -11.45 -6.44 -2.78
CA ASP A 155 -10.08 -5.89 -2.70
C ASP A 155 -9.23 -6.62 -1.66
N ASN A 156 -9.80 -6.91 -0.49
CA ASN A 156 -9.13 -7.66 0.54
C ASN A 156 -8.85 -9.11 0.12
N LYS A 157 -9.79 -9.77 -0.56
CA LYS A 157 -9.60 -11.14 -1.08
C LYS A 157 -8.41 -11.20 -2.03
N ILE A 158 -8.33 -10.29 -3.00
CA ILE A 158 -7.21 -10.20 -3.95
C ILE A 158 -5.90 -9.97 -3.19
N LYS A 159 -5.87 -8.98 -2.29
CA LYS A 159 -4.66 -8.64 -1.53
C LYS A 159 -4.21 -9.77 -0.61
N SER A 160 -5.14 -10.45 0.05
CA SER A 160 -4.88 -11.59 0.93
C SER A 160 -4.34 -12.77 0.14
N LYS A 161 -4.90 -13.04 -1.06
CA LYS A 161 -4.43 -14.11 -1.96
C LYS A 161 -2.97 -13.89 -2.35
N VAL A 162 -2.63 -12.67 -2.79
CA VAL A 162 -1.23 -12.31 -3.10
C VAL A 162 -0.33 -12.45 -1.87
N SER A 163 -0.74 -11.90 -0.72
CA SER A 163 0.08 -11.95 0.50
C SER A 163 0.32 -13.38 0.99
N THR A 164 -0.69 -14.25 0.88
CA THR A 164 -0.62 -15.64 1.37
C THR A 164 0.20 -16.51 0.43
N ALA A 165 0.02 -16.36 -0.88
CA ALA A 165 0.78 -17.14 -1.86
C ALA A 165 2.27 -16.73 -1.93
N MET A 166 2.64 -15.53 -1.45
CA MET A 166 4.04 -15.11 -1.32
C MET A 166 4.79 -15.75 -0.14
N VAL A 167 4.08 -16.38 0.81
CA VAL A 167 4.71 -17.01 1.99
C VAL A 167 5.66 -18.13 1.56
N TYR A 168 5.23 -19.01 0.65
CA TYR A 168 6.05 -20.15 0.22
C TYR A 168 7.35 -19.72 -0.50
N PRO A 169 7.32 -18.85 -1.53
CA PRO A 169 8.54 -18.31 -2.14
C PRO A 169 9.45 -17.59 -1.13
N ALA A 170 8.89 -16.87 -0.15
CA ALA A 170 9.67 -16.18 0.86
C ALA A 170 10.41 -17.15 1.80
N VAL A 171 9.76 -18.23 2.24
CA VAL A 171 10.38 -19.24 3.11
C VAL A 171 11.51 -19.97 2.38
N ILE A 172 11.26 -20.47 1.17
CA ILE A 172 12.29 -21.16 0.38
C ILE A 172 13.42 -20.20 0.02
N GLY A 173 13.10 -18.99 -0.43
CA GLY A 173 14.09 -17.97 -0.73
C GLY A 173 14.97 -17.62 0.48
N CYS A 174 14.38 -17.56 1.68
CA CYS A 174 15.12 -17.35 2.93
C CYS A 174 16.08 -18.51 3.23
N ILE A 175 15.60 -19.76 3.18
CA ILE A 175 16.44 -20.94 3.42
C ILE A 175 17.58 -21.03 2.40
N ALA A 176 17.25 -20.84 1.11
CA ALA A 176 18.21 -20.80 0.03
C ALA A 176 19.26 -19.70 0.24
N LEU A 177 18.84 -18.49 0.61
CA LEU A 177 19.74 -17.38 0.90
C LEU A 177 20.68 -17.71 2.06
N VAL A 178 20.15 -18.27 3.15
CA VAL A 178 20.95 -18.71 4.31
C VAL A 178 21.99 -19.75 3.89
N MET A 179 21.59 -20.75 3.09
CA MET A 179 22.51 -21.76 2.58
C MET A 179 23.62 -21.16 1.70
N VAL A 180 23.25 -20.30 0.76
CA VAL A 180 24.23 -19.64 -0.13
C VAL A 180 25.19 -18.75 0.66
N VAL A 181 24.69 -17.95 1.60
CA VAL A 181 25.54 -17.12 2.48
C VAL A 181 26.46 -17.99 3.33
N PHE A 182 25.95 -19.08 3.92
CA PHE A 182 26.76 -20.01 4.67
C PHE A 182 27.89 -20.62 3.82
N MET A 183 27.58 -21.06 2.59
CA MET A 183 28.59 -21.56 1.66
C MET A 183 29.65 -20.51 1.34
N LEU A 184 29.23 -19.27 1.03
CA LEU A 184 30.16 -18.20 0.67
C LEU A 184 31.02 -17.72 1.84
N VAL A 185 30.49 -17.69 3.07
CA VAL A 185 31.18 -17.16 4.25
C VAL A 185 32.09 -18.20 4.91
N PHE A 186 31.67 -19.47 4.98
CA PHE A 186 32.41 -20.50 5.69
C PHE A 186 33.13 -21.47 4.75
N ILE A 187 32.43 -22.00 3.76
CA ILE A 187 32.95 -23.10 2.93
C ILE A 187 33.97 -22.58 1.90
N VAL A 188 33.62 -21.52 1.16
CA VAL A 188 34.49 -20.98 0.10
C VAL A 188 35.86 -20.52 0.65
N PRO A 189 35.96 -19.75 1.75
CA PRO A 189 37.26 -19.34 2.28
C PRO A 189 38.10 -20.51 2.78
N THR A 190 37.47 -21.50 3.40
CA THR A 190 38.15 -22.74 3.85
C THR A 190 38.77 -23.47 2.65
N PHE A 191 38.04 -23.58 1.55
CA PHE A 191 38.55 -24.20 0.32
C PHE A 191 39.69 -23.41 -0.32
N VAL A 192 39.59 -22.08 -0.33
CA VAL A 192 40.64 -21.23 -0.90
C VAL A 192 41.91 -21.29 -0.08
N GLY A 193 41.81 -21.29 1.25
CA GLY A 193 42.97 -21.48 2.14
C GLY A 193 43.72 -22.78 1.86
N MET A 194 43.01 -23.87 1.52
CA MET A 194 43.63 -25.14 1.12
C MET A 194 44.35 -25.05 -0.24
N ILE A 195 43.81 -24.29 -1.20
CA ILE A 195 44.42 -24.13 -2.54
C ILE A 195 45.69 -23.26 -2.44
N GLU A 196 45.64 -22.17 -1.67
CA GLU A 196 46.78 -21.28 -1.45
C GLU A 196 47.94 -21.99 -0.77
N SER A 197 47.67 -22.89 0.19
CA SER A 197 48.73 -23.70 0.84
C SER A 197 49.42 -24.68 -0.11
N THR A 198 48.81 -24.99 -1.26
CA THR A 198 49.34 -25.94 -2.25
C THR A 198 49.93 -25.23 -3.49
N GLY A 199 49.98 -23.90 -3.50
CA GLY A 199 50.57 -23.10 -4.59
C GLY A 199 49.78 -23.13 -5.91
N GLY A 200 48.51 -23.57 -5.89
CA GLY A 200 47.68 -23.71 -7.08
C GLY A 200 47.19 -22.37 -7.63
N VAL A 201 47.11 -22.24 -8.95
CA VAL A 201 46.54 -21.05 -9.61
C VAL A 201 45.02 -21.12 -9.56
N MET A 202 44.38 -20.09 -9.00
CA MET A 202 42.91 -20.06 -8.91
C MET A 202 42.26 -19.78 -10.27
N PRO A 203 41.33 -20.64 -10.74
CA PRO A 203 40.51 -20.40 -11.92
C PRO A 203 39.60 -19.17 -11.78
N THR A 204 39.20 -18.57 -12.91
CA THR A 204 38.36 -17.37 -12.96
C THR A 204 37.02 -17.50 -12.23
N PRO A 205 36.26 -18.62 -12.33
CA PRO A 205 35.01 -18.79 -11.57
C PRO A 205 35.22 -18.71 -10.05
N THR A 206 36.32 -19.27 -9.54
CA THR A 206 36.69 -19.24 -8.12
C THR A 206 37.04 -17.82 -7.66
N LYS A 207 37.72 -17.02 -8.50
CA LYS A 207 38.02 -15.60 -8.22
C LYS A 207 36.75 -14.75 -8.10
N ILE A 208 35.75 -15.00 -8.94
CA ILE A 208 34.45 -14.31 -8.86
C ILE A 208 33.76 -14.64 -7.53
N LEU A 209 33.74 -15.91 -7.12
CA LEU A 209 33.16 -16.30 -5.83
C LEU A 209 33.89 -15.69 -4.64
N LEU A 210 35.21 -15.62 -4.67
CA LEU A 210 36.00 -14.96 -3.65
C LEU A 210 35.69 -13.47 -3.54
N PHE A 211 35.53 -12.78 -4.67
CA PHE A 211 35.14 -11.39 -4.67
C PHE A 211 33.76 -11.19 -4.03
N VAL A 212 32.78 -12.02 -4.39
CA VAL A 212 31.43 -11.97 -3.81
C VAL A 212 31.44 -12.34 -2.32
N SER A 213 32.22 -13.35 -1.91
CA SER A 213 32.42 -13.72 -0.51
C SER A 213 33.07 -12.58 0.28
N GLY A 214 34.08 -11.91 -0.28
CA GLY A 214 34.73 -10.75 0.32
C GLY A 214 33.79 -9.56 0.54
N LEU A 215 32.84 -9.34 -0.39
CA LEU A 215 31.78 -8.34 -0.23
C LEU A 215 30.83 -8.66 0.94
N LEU A 216 30.58 -9.95 1.20
CA LEU A 216 29.67 -10.42 2.25
C LEU A 216 30.33 -10.57 3.63
N THR A 217 31.66 -10.67 3.69
CA THR A 217 32.40 -10.88 4.95
C THR A 217 33.03 -9.60 5.49
N ASN A 218 33.33 -8.62 4.63
CA ASN A 218 33.94 -7.37 5.06
C ASN A 218 32.87 -6.37 5.57
N PRO A 219 32.96 -5.90 6.83
CA PRO A 219 31.98 -4.98 7.40
C PRO A 219 31.90 -3.63 6.66
N VAL A 220 32.99 -3.17 6.04
CA VAL A 220 33.00 -1.94 5.24
C VAL A 220 32.16 -2.10 3.97
N PHE A 221 32.32 -3.23 3.26
CA PHE A 221 31.52 -3.49 2.05
C PHE A 221 30.04 -3.71 2.37
N ILE A 222 29.71 -4.34 3.50
CA ILE A 222 28.32 -4.47 3.97
C ILE A 222 27.70 -3.09 4.22
N ILE A 223 28.40 -2.20 4.93
CA ILE A 223 27.91 -0.84 5.22
C ILE A 223 27.74 -0.05 3.91
N CYS A 224 28.70 -0.13 2.99
CA CYS A 224 28.61 0.51 1.68
C CYS A 224 27.46 -0.05 0.84
N ALA A 225 27.20 -1.37 0.86
CA ALA A 225 26.09 -2.00 0.14
C ALA A 225 24.74 -1.57 0.72
N ILE A 226 24.60 -1.53 2.05
CA ILE A 226 23.38 -1.04 2.72
C ILE A 226 23.15 0.44 2.38
N ALA A 227 24.19 1.28 2.44
CA ALA A 227 24.11 2.68 2.08
C ALA A 227 23.71 2.87 0.60
N ALA A 228 24.29 2.09 -0.30
CA ALA A 228 23.95 2.10 -1.72
C ALA A 228 22.48 1.71 -1.95
N ILE A 229 21.97 0.65 -1.29
CA ILE A 229 20.57 0.23 -1.37
C ILE A 229 19.63 1.32 -0.85
N ILE A 230 19.96 1.97 0.26
CA ILE A 230 19.18 3.07 0.82
C ILE A 230 19.15 4.26 -0.14
N LEU A 231 20.30 4.66 -0.70
CA LEU A 231 20.41 5.72 -1.69
C LEU A 231 19.63 5.40 -2.97
N LEU A 232 19.73 4.18 -3.48
CA LEU A 232 18.97 3.71 -4.64
C LEU A 232 17.47 3.75 -4.36
N ARG A 233 17.04 3.31 -3.17
CA ARG A 233 15.64 3.36 -2.76
C ARG A 233 15.13 4.80 -2.66
N LEU A 234 15.91 5.71 -2.09
CA LEU A 234 15.56 7.13 -1.97
C LEU A 234 15.53 7.81 -3.34
N GLY A 235 16.53 7.56 -4.18
CA GLY A 235 16.61 8.05 -5.56
C GLY A 235 15.45 7.54 -6.41
N PHE A 236 15.16 6.25 -6.36
CA PHE A 236 14.03 5.64 -7.06
C PHE A 236 12.68 6.17 -6.55
N LYS A 237 12.52 6.33 -5.24
CA LYS A 237 11.29 6.93 -4.65
C LYS A 237 11.11 8.37 -5.12
N ARG A 238 12.20 9.16 -5.19
CA ARG A 238 12.16 10.54 -5.67
C ARG A 238 11.86 10.62 -7.15
N PHE A 239 12.50 9.77 -7.96
CA PHE A 239 12.23 9.67 -9.40
C PHE A 239 10.77 9.27 -9.66
N LYS A 240 10.26 8.23 -8.99
CA LYS A 240 8.84 7.80 -9.08
C LYS A 240 7.86 8.82 -8.49
N SER A 241 8.31 9.79 -7.70
CA SER A 241 7.44 10.87 -7.23
C SER A 241 7.25 12.00 -8.26
N THR A 242 8.13 12.09 -9.27
CA THR A 242 7.99 13.05 -10.37
C THR A 242 7.02 12.55 -11.44
N GLU A 243 6.28 13.46 -12.08
CA GLU A 243 5.35 13.12 -13.16
C GLU A 243 6.03 12.44 -14.35
N GLY A 244 7.21 12.93 -14.76
CA GLY A 244 7.99 12.32 -15.83
C GLY A 244 8.47 10.91 -15.49
N GLY A 245 8.90 10.69 -14.23
CA GLY A 245 9.37 9.38 -13.77
C GLY A 245 8.26 8.34 -13.65
N LYS A 246 7.07 8.71 -13.16
CA LYS A 246 5.89 7.82 -13.17
C LYS A 246 5.52 7.40 -14.58
N TYR A 247 5.40 8.36 -15.49
CA TYR A 247 5.05 8.09 -16.88
C TYR A 247 6.06 7.17 -17.58
N PHE A 248 7.37 7.41 -17.38
CA PHE A 248 8.42 6.56 -17.97
C PHE A 248 8.37 5.12 -17.43
N ILE A 249 8.22 4.96 -16.10
CA ILE A 249 8.13 3.64 -15.46
C ILE A 249 6.88 2.91 -15.94
N ASP A 250 5.72 3.57 -15.93
CA ASP A 250 4.45 2.98 -16.37
C ASP A 250 4.57 2.52 -17.83
N ARG A 251 5.13 3.36 -18.72
CA ARG A 251 5.37 3.03 -20.12
C ARG A 251 6.33 1.85 -20.31
N LEU A 252 7.39 1.76 -19.52
CA LEU A 252 8.34 0.63 -19.57
C LEU A 252 7.65 -0.67 -19.14
N ILE A 253 6.85 -0.62 -18.07
CA ILE A 253 6.10 -1.77 -17.56
C ILE A 253 5.13 -2.31 -18.61
N TYR A 254 4.41 -1.43 -19.34
CA TYR A 254 3.50 -1.86 -20.40
C TYR A 254 4.18 -2.58 -21.57
N ARG A 255 5.47 -2.34 -21.82
CA ARG A 255 6.22 -2.95 -22.92
C ARG A 255 6.80 -4.32 -22.56
N MET A 256 6.79 -4.72 -21.30
CA MET A 256 7.32 -6.02 -20.89
C MET A 256 6.37 -7.15 -21.32
N PRO A 257 6.82 -8.16 -22.08
CA PRO A 257 5.95 -9.18 -22.67
C PRO A 257 5.19 -10.03 -21.64
N LEU A 258 5.75 -10.24 -20.46
CA LEU A 258 5.13 -11.03 -19.38
C LEU A 258 4.30 -10.17 -18.40
N VAL A 259 4.60 -8.89 -18.25
CA VAL A 259 3.99 -8.02 -17.22
C VAL A 259 2.95 -7.08 -17.82
N GLY A 260 3.22 -6.53 -19.01
CA GLY A 260 2.36 -5.57 -19.69
C GLY A 260 0.92 -6.04 -19.89
N PRO A 261 0.66 -7.24 -20.44
CA PRO A 261 -0.69 -7.76 -20.61
C PRO A 261 -1.45 -7.89 -19.27
N ASN A 262 -0.75 -8.32 -18.21
CA ASN A 262 -1.35 -8.47 -16.88
C ASN A 262 -1.69 -7.12 -16.26
N ILE A 263 -0.85 -6.10 -16.45
CA ILE A 263 -1.14 -4.74 -15.99
C ILE A 263 -2.36 -4.17 -16.72
N LYS A 264 -2.50 -4.39 -18.03
CA LYS A 264 -3.71 -3.99 -18.76
C LYS A 264 -4.98 -4.64 -18.20
N LYS A 265 -4.92 -5.94 -17.85
CA LYS A 265 -6.05 -6.63 -17.20
C LYS A 265 -6.38 -6.06 -15.82
N ILE A 266 -5.36 -5.76 -15.00
CA ILE A 266 -5.54 -5.15 -13.67
C ILE A 266 -6.20 -3.78 -13.77
N LEU A 267 -5.78 -2.97 -14.75
CA LEU A 267 -6.35 -1.65 -14.99
C LEU A 267 -7.77 -1.75 -15.56
N ALA A 268 -8.03 -2.69 -16.46
CA ALA A 268 -9.36 -2.97 -16.95
C ALA A 268 -10.30 -3.37 -15.80
N ALA A 269 -9.90 -4.33 -14.96
CA ALA A 269 -10.66 -4.75 -13.78
C ALA A 269 -10.94 -3.57 -12.84
N SER A 270 -9.92 -2.77 -12.52
CA SER A 270 -10.09 -1.60 -11.64
C SER A 270 -11.01 -0.56 -12.25
N PHE A 271 -10.86 -0.28 -13.56
CA PHE A 271 -11.71 0.66 -14.29
C PHE A 271 -13.16 0.19 -14.34
N THR A 272 -13.42 -1.03 -14.83
CA THR A 272 -14.77 -1.55 -15.03
C THR A 272 -15.48 -1.80 -13.71
N ARG A 273 -14.79 -2.31 -12.69
CA ARG A 273 -15.36 -2.48 -11.35
C ARG A 273 -15.74 -1.15 -10.72
N THR A 274 -14.82 -0.18 -10.71
CA THR A 274 -15.10 1.14 -10.12
C THR A 274 -16.23 1.84 -10.86
N LEU A 275 -16.22 1.80 -12.19
CA LEU A 275 -17.27 2.39 -13.02
C LEU A 275 -18.63 1.71 -12.79
N SER A 276 -18.68 0.37 -12.79
CA SER A 276 -19.90 -0.40 -12.51
C SER A 276 -20.48 -0.06 -11.13
N THR A 277 -19.64 -0.04 -10.10
CA THR A 277 -20.07 0.28 -8.73
C THR A 277 -20.62 1.71 -8.61
N LEU A 278 -20.03 2.68 -9.30
CA LEU A 278 -20.50 4.07 -9.29
C LEU A 278 -21.80 4.24 -10.09
N LEU A 279 -21.85 3.70 -11.32
CA LEU A 279 -23.02 3.80 -12.19
C LEU A 279 -24.24 3.12 -11.59
N SER A 280 -24.09 1.90 -11.08
CA SER A 280 -25.18 1.20 -10.40
C SER A 280 -25.68 1.98 -9.18
N SER A 281 -24.83 2.80 -8.54
CA SER A 281 -25.14 3.67 -7.39
C SER A 281 -25.76 5.00 -7.80
N GLY A 282 -26.08 5.19 -9.09
CA GLY A 282 -26.72 6.39 -9.59
C GLY A 282 -25.76 7.57 -9.76
N VAL A 283 -24.44 7.37 -9.64
CA VAL A 283 -23.45 8.41 -9.91
C VAL A 283 -23.43 8.66 -11.42
N SER A 284 -23.48 9.92 -11.84
CA SER A 284 -23.42 10.26 -13.28
C SER A 284 -22.12 9.74 -13.93
N LEU A 285 -22.16 9.45 -15.23
CA LEU A 285 -20.99 8.91 -15.96
C LEU A 285 -19.76 9.83 -15.85
N ILE A 286 -19.95 11.15 -16.03
CA ILE A 286 -18.85 12.11 -15.98
C ILE A 286 -18.22 12.12 -14.58
N GLN A 287 -19.03 12.22 -13.53
CA GLN A 287 -18.55 12.18 -12.14
C GLN A 287 -17.87 10.84 -11.82
N SER A 288 -18.42 9.74 -12.34
CA SER A 288 -17.85 8.40 -12.19
C SER A 288 -16.45 8.31 -12.77
N LEU A 289 -16.23 8.86 -13.97
CA LEU A 289 -14.90 8.90 -14.60
C LEU A 289 -13.87 9.70 -13.79
N GLU A 290 -14.29 10.76 -13.07
CA GLU A 290 -13.38 11.52 -12.19
C GLU A 290 -12.95 10.72 -10.94
N VAL A 291 -13.84 9.88 -10.43
CA VAL A 291 -13.54 8.98 -9.31
C VAL A 291 -12.67 7.83 -9.79
N VAL A 292 -12.98 7.24 -10.94
CA VAL A 292 -12.18 6.18 -11.57
C VAL A 292 -10.74 6.63 -11.80
N ASP A 293 -10.52 7.85 -12.30
CA ASP A 293 -9.19 8.46 -12.46
C ASP A 293 -8.39 8.44 -11.15
N ARG A 294 -9.03 8.85 -10.04
CA ARG A 294 -8.43 8.87 -8.69
C ARG A 294 -8.15 7.46 -8.13
N VAL A 295 -8.99 6.48 -8.46
CA VAL A 295 -8.86 5.09 -7.99
C VAL A 295 -7.78 4.33 -8.74
N VAL A 296 -7.77 4.42 -10.08
CA VAL A 296 -6.80 3.71 -10.93
C VAL A 296 -5.38 4.23 -10.70
N ASN A 297 -5.22 5.53 -10.40
CA ASN A 297 -3.95 6.15 -9.99
C ASN A 297 -2.75 5.77 -10.90
N ASN A 298 -2.99 5.77 -12.21
CA ASN A 298 -2.01 5.51 -13.25
C ASN A 298 -1.96 6.72 -14.19
N GLN A 299 -0.77 7.27 -14.44
CA GLN A 299 -0.65 8.54 -15.14
C GLN A 299 -0.92 8.43 -16.65
N VAL A 300 -0.70 7.25 -17.24
CA VAL A 300 -1.03 6.98 -18.64
C VAL A 300 -2.56 6.91 -18.80
N VAL A 301 -3.26 6.23 -17.88
CA VAL A 301 -4.72 6.17 -17.87
C VAL A 301 -5.34 7.53 -17.56
N SER A 302 -4.79 8.26 -16.59
CA SER A 302 -5.32 9.55 -16.14
C SER A 302 -5.38 10.60 -17.25
N ARG A 303 -4.30 10.70 -18.05
CA ARG A 303 -4.25 11.61 -19.20
C ARG A 303 -5.31 11.28 -20.24
N GLY A 304 -5.46 10.00 -20.60
CA GLY A 304 -6.48 9.63 -21.57
C GLY A 304 -7.90 9.76 -21.00
N LEU A 305 -8.14 9.49 -19.71
CA LEU A 305 -9.47 9.66 -19.10
C LEU A 305 -9.87 11.14 -19.02
N ALA A 306 -8.92 12.06 -18.92
CA ALA A 306 -9.21 13.49 -19.02
C ALA A 306 -9.73 13.86 -20.42
N GLU A 307 -9.11 13.34 -21.49
CA GLU A 307 -9.56 13.54 -22.87
C GLU A 307 -10.93 12.91 -23.12
N VAL A 308 -11.12 11.65 -22.69
CA VAL A 308 -12.41 10.95 -22.78
C VAL A 308 -13.54 11.73 -22.10
N ARG A 309 -13.30 12.31 -20.92
CA ARG A 309 -14.29 13.11 -20.20
C ARG A 309 -14.68 14.36 -20.99
N GLU A 310 -13.73 15.01 -21.65
CA GLU A 310 -14.01 16.19 -22.46
C GLU A 310 -14.84 15.83 -23.69
N ASP A 311 -14.50 14.73 -24.37
CA ASP A 311 -15.27 14.23 -25.51
C ASP A 311 -16.73 13.92 -25.12
N ILE A 312 -16.95 13.31 -23.96
CA ILE A 312 -18.31 12.99 -23.46
C ILE A 312 -19.08 14.27 -23.12
N LYS A 313 -18.43 15.28 -22.54
CA LYS A 313 -19.07 16.59 -22.29
C LYS A 313 -19.53 17.26 -23.59
N THR A 314 -18.83 17.04 -24.69
CA THR A 314 -19.23 17.53 -26.02
C THR A 314 -20.30 16.67 -26.71
N GLY A 315 -20.75 15.57 -26.09
CA GLY A 315 -21.82 14.70 -26.57
C GLY A 315 -21.36 13.42 -27.28
N SER A 316 -20.07 13.06 -27.19
CA SER A 316 -19.58 11.78 -27.71
C SER A 316 -19.97 10.61 -26.78
N ASN A 317 -20.25 9.44 -27.36
CA ASN A 317 -20.40 8.19 -26.62
C ASN A 317 -19.06 7.77 -25.97
N LEU A 318 -19.07 7.05 -24.84
CA LEU A 318 -17.88 6.63 -24.10
C LEU A 318 -17.00 5.66 -24.88
N ALA A 319 -17.61 4.75 -25.66
CA ALA A 319 -16.88 3.65 -26.30
C ALA A 319 -15.75 4.14 -27.24
N ALA A 320 -16.03 5.10 -28.11
CA ALA A 320 -15.10 5.53 -29.15
C ALA A 320 -13.86 6.28 -28.60
N PRO A 321 -14.00 7.27 -27.70
CA PRO A 321 -12.86 7.88 -27.00
C PRO A 321 -12.02 6.85 -26.22
N LEU A 322 -12.67 5.87 -25.58
CA LEU A 322 -11.96 4.83 -24.83
C LEU A 322 -11.16 3.88 -25.73
N GLU A 323 -11.69 3.58 -26.92
CA GLU A 323 -10.99 2.77 -27.93
C GLU A 323 -9.78 3.51 -28.51
N ARG A 324 -9.92 4.80 -28.81
CA ARG A 324 -8.79 5.65 -29.27
C ARG A 324 -7.63 5.67 -28.27
N MET A 325 -7.93 5.60 -26.98
CA MET A 325 -6.92 5.55 -25.92
C MET A 325 -6.00 4.31 -26.04
N GLY A 326 -6.50 3.17 -26.55
CA GLY A 326 -5.70 1.96 -26.82
C GLY A 326 -5.09 1.25 -25.60
N ILE A 327 -5.52 1.62 -24.39
CA ILE A 327 -5.04 1.03 -23.13
C ILE A 327 -5.85 -0.22 -22.77
N PHE A 328 -7.17 -0.13 -22.89
CA PHE A 328 -8.09 -1.19 -22.48
C PHE A 328 -8.19 -2.29 -23.54
N PRO A 329 -8.46 -3.54 -23.15
CA PRO A 329 -8.73 -4.60 -24.11
C PRO A 329 -10.02 -4.33 -24.91
N LEU A 330 -10.07 -4.82 -26.15
CA LEU A 330 -11.17 -4.61 -27.08
C LEU A 330 -12.55 -5.02 -26.50
N MET A 331 -12.59 -6.07 -25.68
CA MET A 331 -13.83 -6.53 -25.06
C MET A 331 -14.46 -5.44 -24.16
N VAL A 332 -13.65 -4.63 -23.47
CA VAL A 332 -14.17 -3.54 -22.60
C VAL A 332 -14.89 -2.51 -23.46
N THR A 333 -14.26 -2.03 -24.53
CA THR A 333 -14.82 -0.96 -25.36
C THR A 333 -16.05 -1.44 -26.14
N GLN A 334 -16.04 -2.70 -26.63
CA GLN A 334 -17.19 -3.30 -27.28
C GLN A 334 -18.39 -3.44 -26.35
N MET A 335 -18.18 -3.92 -25.11
CA MET A 335 -19.26 -4.07 -24.15
C MET A 335 -19.80 -2.71 -23.67
N ILE A 336 -18.95 -1.68 -23.58
CA ILE A 336 -19.42 -0.31 -23.36
C ILE A 336 -20.33 0.14 -24.49
N SER A 337 -19.94 -0.06 -25.76
CA SER A 337 -20.78 0.31 -26.91
C SER A 337 -22.14 -0.36 -26.84
N VAL A 338 -22.18 -1.67 -26.57
CA VAL A 338 -23.42 -2.43 -26.41
C VAL A 338 -24.26 -1.90 -25.24
N GLY A 339 -23.64 -1.61 -24.10
CA GLY A 339 -24.33 -1.07 -22.92
C GLY A 339 -24.88 0.34 -23.13
N GLU A 340 -24.16 1.19 -23.88
CA GLU A 340 -24.63 2.54 -24.24
C GLU A 340 -25.80 2.49 -25.22
N GLU A 341 -25.71 1.66 -26.27
CA GLU A 341 -26.79 1.48 -27.25
C GLU A 341 -28.05 0.88 -26.62
N ALA A 342 -27.88 -0.06 -25.69
CA ALA A 342 -28.99 -0.69 -24.96
C ALA A 342 -29.48 0.12 -23.75
N GLY A 343 -28.84 1.26 -23.43
CA GLY A 343 -29.17 2.06 -22.25
C GLY A 343 -29.01 1.34 -20.90
N SER A 344 -28.17 0.31 -20.85
CA SER A 344 -27.96 -0.58 -19.69
C SER A 344 -26.48 -0.72 -19.34
N LEU A 345 -25.76 0.41 -19.41
CA LEU A 345 -24.32 0.46 -19.18
C LEU A 345 -23.93 -0.03 -17.77
N ASP A 346 -24.74 0.25 -16.76
CA ASP A 346 -24.56 -0.22 -15.38
C ASP A 346 -24.53 -1.76 -15.29
N ALA A 347 -25.53 -2.43 -15.87
CA ALA A 347 -25.65 -3.88 -15.86
C ALA A 347 -24.56 -4.57 -16.70
N ILE A 348 -24.25 -4.02 -17.88
CA ILE A 348 -23.18 -4.57 -18.72
C ILE A 348 -21.81 -4.38 -18.06
N MET A 349 -21.54 -3.23 -17.45
CA MET A 349 -20.27 -2.99 -16.74
C MET A 349 -20.08 -3.91 -15.55
N GLU A 350 -21.16 -4.33 -14.86
CA GLU A 350 -21.07 -5.33 -13.79
C GLU A 350 -20.53 -6.67 -14.32
N LYS A 351 -21.07 -7.15 -15.45
CA LYS A 351 -20.60 -8.41 -16.08
C LYS A 351 -19.16 -8.32 -16.57
N VAL A 352 -18.79 -7.19 -17.16
CA VAL A 352 -17.42 -6.94 -17.61
C VAL A 352 -16.47 -6.86 -16.41
N ALA A 353 -16.90 -6.25 -15.30
CA ALA A 353 -16.12 -6.20 -14.06
C ALA A 353 -15.91 -7.59 -13.45
N ASP A 354 -16.94 -8.42 -13.38
CA ASP A 354 -16.84 -9.80 -12.89
C ASP A 354 -15.86 -10.62 -13.75
N PHE A 355 -15.96 -10.54 -15.08
CA PHE A 355 -15.04 -11.22 -15.98
C PHE A 355 -13.58 -10.79 -15.78
N TYR A 356 -13.31 -9.48 -15.68
CA TYR A 356 -11.94 -9.00 -15.52
C TYR A 356 -11.38 -9.24 -14.11
N ASP A 357 -12.20 -9.26 -13.07
CA ASP A 357 -11.78 -9.69 -11.73
C ASP A 357 -11.30 -11.16 -11.75
N GLU A 358 -12.04 -12.05 -12.43
CA GLU A 358 -11.64 -13.45 -12.61
C GLU A 358 -10.36 -13.59 -13.45
N GLU A 359 -10.24 -12.82 -14.53
CA GLU A 359 -9.03 -12.81 -15.37
C GLU A 359 -7.81 -12.31 -14.59
N VAL A 360 -7.97 -11.30 -13.73
CA VAL A 360 -6.92 -10.82 -12.83
C VAL A 360 -6.57 -11.89 -11.80
N GLU A 361 -7.55 -12.53 -11.18
CA GLU A 361 -7.34 -13.59 -10.20
C GLU A 361 -6.58 -14.79 -10.81
N THR A 362 -6.96 -15.20 -12.02
CA THR A 362 -6.28 -16.24 -12.80
C THR A 362 -4.87 -15.82 -13.17
N SER A 363 -4.68 -14.58 -13.65
CA SER A 363 -3.37 -14.08 -14.07
C SER A 363 -2.40 -13.99 -12.89
N ILE A 364 -2.86 -13.51 -11.73
CA ILE A 364 -2.09 -13.49 -10.49
C ILE A 364 -1.70 -14.91 -10.08
N SER A 365 -2.64 -15.86 -10.13
CA SER A 365 -2.37 -17.25 -9.74
C SER A 365 -1.32 -17.91 -10.64
N LYS A 366 -1.38 -17.65 -11.96
CA LYS A 366 -0.37 -18.13 -12.92
C LYS A 366 1.01 -17.53 -12.65
N LEU A 367 1.10 -16.23 -12.39
CA LEU A 367 2.37 -15.57 -12.05
C LEU A 367 2.98 -16.16 -10.78
N LEU A 368 2.16 -16.43 -9.76
CA LEU A 368 2.62 -17.01 -8.51
C LEU A 368 3.07 -18.47 -8.69
N ALA A 369 2.37 -19.27 -9.49
CA ALA A 369 2.80 -20.64 -9.81
C ALA A 369 4.12 -20.69 -10.59
N MET A 370 4.39 -19.71 -11.46
CA MET A 370 5.64 -19.62 -12.21
C MET A 370 6.85 -19.21 -11.35
N LEU A 371 6.62 -18.60 -10.17
CA LEU A 371 7.72 -18.23 -9.27
C LEU A 371 8.47 -19.46 -8.76
N GLU A 372 7.79 -20.57 -8.49
CA GLU A 372 8.42 -21.77 -7.91
C GLU A 372 9.46 -22.40 -8.87
N PRO A 373 9.14 -22.75 -10.13
CA PRO A 373 10.13 -23.26 -11.08
C PRO A 373 11.28 -22.28 -11.34
N LEU A 374 10.98 -20.98 -11.40
CA LEU A 374 12.00 -19.95 -11.59
C LEU A 374 12.98 -19.92 -10.41
N MET A 375 12.47 -19.97 -9.18
CA MET A 375 13.28 -20.01 -7.96
C MET A 375 14.16 -21.26 -7.93
N MET A 376 13.63 -22.42 -8.27
CA MET A 376 14.39 -23.67 -8.33
C MET A 376 15.49 -23.63 -9.40
N MET A 377 15.20 -23.05 -10.57
CA MET A 377 16.19 -22.86 -11.62
C MET A 377 17.32 -21.92 -11.18
N VAL A 378 16.97 -20.79 -10.57
CA VAL A 378 17.96 -19.83 -10.03
C VAL A 378 18.82 -20.49 -8.95
N LEU A 379 18.21 -21.23 -8.03
CA LEU A 379 18.93 -21.94 -6.98
C LEU A 379 19.89 -22.99 -7.55
N ALA A 380 19.42 -23.80 -8.51
CA ALA A 380 20.24 -24.81 -9.17
C ALA A 380 21.44 -24.18 -9.88
N VAL A 381 21.25 -23.04 -10.57
CA VAL A 381 22.34 -22.31 -11.22
C VAL A 381 23.33 -21.77 -10.18
N ILE A 382 22.86 -21.17 -9.09
CA ILE A 382 23.74 -20.62 -8.04
C ILE A 382 24.54 -21.74 -7.37
N VAL A 383 23.88 -22.79 -6.91
CA VAL A 383 24.54 -23.91 -6.22
C VAL A 383 25.48 -24.66 -7.16
N GLY A 384 25.02 -24.94 -8.38
CA GLY A 384 25.85 -25.57 -9.41
C GLY A 384 27.10 -24.75 -9.74
N PHE A 385 26.96 -23.43 -9.88
CA PHE A 385 28.09 -22.52 -10.08
C PHE A 385 29.09 -22.58 -8.92
N ILE A 386 28.61 -22.57 -7.67
CA ILE A 386 29.47 -22.69 -6.48
C ILE A 386 30.24 -24.02 -6.50
N VAL A 387 29.54 -25.13 -6.70
CA VAL A 387 30.15 -26.47 -6.72
C VAL A 387 31.21 -26.59 -7.83
N ILE A 388 30.90 -26.16 -9.05
CA ILE A 388 31.84 -26.20 -10.18
C ILE A 388 33.09 -25.37 -9.88
N ALA A 389 32.91 -24.15 -9.38
CA ALA A 389 34.02 -23.25 -9.07
C ALA A 389 34.89 -23.75 -7.90
N MET A 390 34.34 -24.58 -7.01
CA MET A 390 35.09 -25.24 -5.93
C MET A 390 35.86 -26.48 -6.39
N ILE A 391 35.28 -27.26 -7.33
CA ILE A 391 35.91 -28.50 -7.82
C ILE A 391 36.96 -28.20 -8.90
N MET A 392 36.77 -27.18 -9.73
CA MET A 392 37.69 -26.86 -10.84
C MET A 392 39.18 -26.75 -10.44
N PRO A 393 39.54 -26.11 -9.30
CA PRO A 393 40.93 -26.06 -8.84
C PRO A 393 41.55 -27.45 -8.59
N THR A 394 40.78 -28.42 -8.09
CA THR A 394 41.32 -29.76 -7.78
C THR A 394 41.73 -30.51 -9.04
N PHE A 395 41.00 -30.33 -10.14
CA PHE A 395 41.38 -30.88 -11.45
C PHE A 395 42.65 -30.24 -12.00
N THR A 396 42.81 -28.91 -11.84
CA THR A 396 44.02 -28.21 -12.30
C THR A 396 45.26 -28.59 -11.49
N MET A 397 45.11 -28.86 -10.20
CA MET A 397 46.21 -29.33 -9.35
C MET A 397 46.66 -30.75 -9.72
N ASN A 398 45.71 -31.65 -10.01
CA ASN A 398 46.03 -33.02 -10.41
C ASN A 398 46.67 -33.11 -11.81
N GLN A 399 46.35 -32.22 -12.75
CA GLN A 399 47.03 -32.16 -14.06
C GLN A 399 48.46 -31.60 -13.95
N GLY A 400 48.73 -30.71 -13.00
CA GLY A 400 50.09 -30.20 -12.73
C GLY A 400 50.99 -31.19 -11.97
N ALA A 401 50.41 -32.11 -11.20
CA ALA A 401 51.15 -33.14 -10.47
C ALA A 401 51.53 -34.37 -11.31
N GLY A 402 51.09 -34.44 -12.58
CA GLY A 402 51.36 -35.53 -13.52
C GLY A 402 52.43 -35.23 -14.58
N GLN A 403 53.19 -34.14 -14.44
CA GLN A 403 54.35 -33.80 -15.28
C GLN A 403 55.64 -33.82 -14.48
#